data_AF-A0A8T4Y8E3-F1
#
_entry.id   AF-A0A8T4Y8E3-F1
#
_cell.length_a   1.000
_cell.length_b   1.000
_cell.length_c   1.000
_cell.angle_alpha   90.00
_cell.angle_beta   90.00
_cell.angle_gamma   90.00
#
_symmetry.space_group_name_H-M   'P 1'
#
loop_
_entity.id
_entity.type
_entity.pdbx_description
1 polymer ?
#
loop_
_entity_poly.entity_id
_entity_poly.type
_entity_poly.pdbx_seq_one_letter_code
_entity_poly.pdbx_strand_id
1 'polypeptide(L)' 'MKGVSILIVFFSIFLVASLLIPSPIFPGNLFCAMIGKSASEYAYILSAVFNGVFYGITLWLVFVVISKRFEEEK' A
#
# COMPACT_ATOMS: atom_id res chain seq x y z
N MET A 1 -13.16 -4.79 -14.24
CA MET A 1 -13.58 -4.07 -13.01
C MET A 1 -13.25 -4.79 -11.70
N LYS A 2 -13.30 -6.14 -11.62
CA LYS A 2 -13.00 -6.90 -10.39
C LYS A 2 -11.61 -6.63 -9.77
N GLY A 3 -10.58 -6.45 -10.60
CA GLY A 3 -9.22 -6.20 -10.11
C GLY A 3 -9.07 -4.90 -9.29
N VAL A 4 -9.79 -3.84 -9.66
CA VAL A 4 -9.73 -2.55 -8.95
C VAL A 4 -10.34 -2.66 -7.56
N SER A 5 -11.42 -3.44 -7.40
CA SER A 5 -12.01 -3.71 -6.08
C SER A 5 -11.03 -4.40 -5.13
N ILE A 6 -10.24 -5.36 -5.64
CA ILE A 6 -9.22 -6.07 -4.86
C ILE A 6 -8.11 -5.11 -4.43
N LEU A 7 -7.68 -4.23 -5.32
CA LEU A 7 -6.71 -3.18 -4.99
C LEU A 7 -7.22 -2.28 -3.86
N ILE A 8 -8.48 -1.84 -3.92
CA ILE A 8 -9.10 -0.99 -2.89
C ILE A 8 -9.14 -1.70 -1.53
N VAL A 9 -9.47 -3.00 -1.52
CA VAL A 9 -9.49 -3.80 -0.28
C VAL A 9 -8.09 -3.89 0.32
N PHE A 10 -7.08 -4.28 -0.47
CA PHE A 10 -5.70 -4.35 0.04
C PHE A 10 -5.21 -2.98 0.50
N PHE A 11 -5.40 -1.94 -0.29
CA PHE A 11 -5.06 -0.57 0.10
C PHE A 11 -5.65 -0.19 1.46
N SER A 12 -6.95 -0.45 1.66
CA SER A 12 -7.65 -0.09 2.89
C SER A 12 -7.09 -0.85 4.11
N ILE A 13 -6.79 -2.14 3.95
CA ILE A 13 -6.20 -2.97 5.02
C ILE A 13 -4.82 -2.42 5.41
N PHE A 14 -3.94 -2.15 4.45
CA PHE A 14 -2.59 -1.66 4.74
C PHE A 14 -2.58 -0.22 5.25
N LEU A 15 -3.52 0.61 4.80
CA LEU A 15 -3.72 1.96 5.34
C LEU A 15 -4.09 1.90 6.82
N VAL A 16 -5.13 1.13 7.17
CA VAL A 16 -5.59 0.99 8.56
C VAL A 16 -4.52 0.35 9.43
N ALA A 17 -3.86 -0.71 8.96
CA ALA A 17 -2.77 -1.34 9.68
C ALA A 17 -1.62 -0.35 9.94
N SER A 18 -1.25 0.47 8.96
CA SER A 18 -0.18 1.46 9.11
C SER A 18 -0.55 2.60 10.05
N LEU A 19 -1.84 2.92 10.19
CA LEU A 19 -2.30 3.86 11.22
C LEU A 19 -2.23 3.20 12.62
N LEU A 20 -2.68 1.97 12.78
CA LEU A 20 -2.75 1.34 14.10
C LEU A 20 -1.39 0.95 14.68
N ILE A 21 -0.36 0.79 13.83
CA ILE A 21 0.98 0.41 14.27
C ILE A 21 1.75 1.66 14.74
N PRO A 22 2.20 1.71 16.01
CA PRO A 22 2.89 2.87 16.58
C PRO A 22 4.37 2.96 16.19
N SER A 23 4.81 2.20 15.18
CA SER A 23 6.19 2.16 14.71
C SER A 23 6.29 2.61 13.24
N PRO A 24 7.43 3.21 12.84
CA PRO A 24 7.63 3.63 11.46
C PRO A 24 7.74 2.40 10.54
N ILE A 25 6.79 2.28 9.61
CA ILE A 25 6.76 1.20 8.63
C ILE A 25 7.38 1.69 7.32
N PHE A 26 8.33 0.92 6.81
CA PHE A 26 8.91 1.08 5.47
C PHE A 26 7.91 0.63 4.40
N PRO A 27 7.83 1.26 3.20
CA PRO A 27 8.65 2.39 2.74
C PRO A 27 8.05 3.76 3.08
N GLY A 28 6.85 3.85 3.63
CA GLY A 28 6.11 5.10 3.85
C GLY A 28 6.87 6.12 4.68
N ASN A 29 7.55 5.68 5.75
CA ASN A 29 8.39 6.55 6.56
C ASN A 29 9.61 7.09 5.77
N LEU A 30 10.14 6.31 4.83
CA LEU A 30 11.29 6.69 4.01
C LEU A 30 10.89 7.77 3.00
N PHE A 31 9.71 7.65 2.38
CA PHE A 31 9.15 8.70 1.55
C PHE A 31 8.89 9.99 2.34
N CYS A 32 8.35 9.90 3.55
CA CYS A 32 8.14 11.07 4.41
C CYS A 32 9.46 11.74 4.81
N ALA A 33 10.49 10.95 5.12
CA ALA A 33 11.83 11.46 5.43
C ALA A 33 12.48 12.19 4.24
N MET A 34 12.25 11.71 3.00
CA MET A 34 12.75 12.37 1.78
C MET A 34 12.03 13.68 1.45
N ILE A 35 10.76 13.83 1.81
CA ILE A 35 9.99 15.07 1.58
C ILE A 35 10.41 16.20 2.54
N GLY A 36 11.09 15.87 3.65
CA GLY A 36 11.70 16.84 4.55
C GLY A 36 10.73 17.45 5.56
N LYS A 37 11.17 18.51 6.24
CA LYS A 37 10.54 19.08 7.46
C LYS A 37 9.07 19.49 7.28
N SER A 38 8.66 19.89 6.08
CA SER A 38 7.27 20.26 5.77
C SER A 38 6.30 19.08 5.85
N ALA A 39 6.78 17.85 5.75
CA ALA A 39 5.95 16.66 5.92
C ALA A 39 5.84 16.21 7.37
N SER A 40 6.56 16.78 8.34
CA SER A 40 6.60 16.21 9.70
C SER A 40 5.24 16.21 10.40
N GLU A 41 4.41 17.24 10.19
CA GLU A 41 3.05 17.31 10.76
C GLU A 41 2.10 16.27 10.16
N TYR A 42 2.32 15.88 8.89
CA TYR A 42 1.50 14.91 8.19
C TYR A 42 2.19 13.56 8.00
N ALA A 43 3.42 13.38 8.52
CA ALA A 43 4.28 12.25 8.22
C ALA A 43 3.62 10.93 8.57
N TYR A 44 2.86 10.91 9.66
CA TYR A 44 2.10 9.75 10.09
C TYR A 44 1.02 9.34 9.08
N ILE A 45 0.15 10.28 8.67
CA ILE A 45 -0.93 10.00 7.70
C ILE A 45 -0.33 9.70 6.33
N LEU A 46 0.66 10.49 5.91
CA LEU A 46 1.30 10.37 4.61
C LEU A 46 2.07 9.06 4.48
N SER A 47 2.75 8.63 5.55
CA SER A 47 3.41 7.32 5.62
C SER A 47 2.38 6.19 5.50
N ALA A 48 1.24 6.30 6.20
CA ALA A 48 0.18 5.30 6.10
C ALA A 48 -0.41 5.22 4.69
N VAL A 49 -0.60 6.35 4.01
CA VAL A 49 -1.04 6.40 2.61
C VAL A 49 -0.01 5.75 1.69
N PHE A 50 1.27 6.11 1.82
CA PHE A 50 2.33 5.51 1.00
C PHE A 50 2.44 4.00 1.21
N ASN A 51 2.33 3.52 2.45
CA ASN A 51 2.32 2.09 2.75
C ASN A 51 1.09 1.42 2.15
N GLY A 52 -0.10 2.00 2.33
CA GLY A 52 -1.34 1.52 1.72
C GLY A 52 -1.22 1.35 0.22
N VAL A 53 -0.70 2.37 -0.48
CA VAL A 53 -0.49 2.33 -1.93
C VAL A 53 0.55 1.27 -2.30
N PHE A 54 1.70 1.28 -1.65
CA PHE A 54 2.83 0.41 -1.99
C PHE A 54 2.47 -1.07 -1.82
N TYR A 55 1.96 -1.44 -0.65
CA TYR A 55 1.57 -2.82 -0.37
C TYR A 55 0.32 -3.23 -1.14
N GLY A 56 -0.66 -2.33 -1.27
CA GLY A 56 -1.87 -2.55 -2.05
C GLY A 56 -1.55 -2.88 -3.51
N ILE A 57 -0.71 -2.06 -4.17
CA ILE A 57 -0.29 -2.30 -5.55
C ILE A 57 0.54 -3.58 -5.67
N THR A 58 1.48 -3.82 -4.75
CA THR A 58 2.34 -5.00 -4.80
C THR A 58 1.51 -6.30 -4.78
N LEU A 59 0.59 -6.44 -3.82
CA LEU A 59 -0.26 -7.63 -3.75
C LEU A 59 -1.27 -7.70 -4.89
N TRP A 60 -1.80 -6.57 -5.33
CA TRP A 60 -2.67 -6.53 -6.49
C TRP A 60 -1.96 -7.03 -7.76
N LEU A 61 -0.71 -6.61 -8.00
CA LEU A 61 0.09 -7.10 -9.12
C LEU A 61 0.34 -8.61 -9.01
N VAL A 62 0.71 -9.12 -7.83
CA VAL A 62 0.86 -10.55 -7.58
C VAL A 62 -0.44 -11.29 -7.90
N PHE A 63 -1.57 -10.80 -7.42
CA PHE A 63 -2.88 -11.37 -7.69
C PHE A 63 -3.20 -11.39 -9.19
N VAL A 64 -2.90 -10.31 -9.92
CA VAL A 64 -3.12 -10.22 -11.37
C VAL A 64 -2.26 -11.23 -12.12
N VAL A 65 -0.98 -11.35 -11.78
CA VAL A 65 -0.07 -12.33 -12.42
C VAL A 65 -0.53 -13.76 -12.17
N ILE A 66 -0.88 -14.08 -10.93
CA ILE A 66 -1.39 -15.41 -10.56
C ILE A 66 -2.70 -15.70 -11.29
N SER A 67 -3.64 -14.75 -11.31
CA SER A 67 -4.94 -14.94 -11.97
C SER A 67 -4.79 -15.18 -13.46
N LYS A 68 -3.88 -14.45 -14.12
CA LYS A 68 -3.56 -14.68 -15.54
C LYS A 68 -3.02 -16.08 -15.80
N ARG A 69 -2.10 -16.57 -14.95
CA ARG A 69 -1.54 -17.92 -15.06
C ARG A 69 -2.61 -19.00 -14.97
N PHE A 70 -3.59 -18.85 -14.07
CA PHE A 70 -4.70 -19.80 -13.93
C PHE A 70 -5.70 -19.77 -15.10
N GLU A 71 -5.87 -18.62 -15.78
CA GLU A 71 -6.70 -18.55 -16.98
C GLU A 71 -6.02 -19.19 -18.20
N GLU A 72 -4.69 -19.12 -18.31
CA GLU A 72 -3.90 -19.72 -19.39
C GLU A 72 -3.78 -21.26 -19.29
N GLU A 73 -3.91 -21.83 -18.09
CA GLU A 73 -3.91 -23.29 -17.85
C GLU A 73 -5.28 -23.97 -18.09
N LYS A 74 -6.32 -23.20 -18.44
CA LYS A 74 -7.70 -23.69 -18.61
C LYS A 74 -8.11 -23.77 -20.07
#